data_AF-A0AAJ5RM62-F1
#
_entry.id   AF-A0AAJ5RM62-F1
#
_cell.length_a   1.000
_cell.length_b   1.000
_cell.length_c   1.000
_cell.angle_alpha   90.00
_cell.angle_beta   90.00
_cell.angle_gamma   90.00
#
_symmetry.space_group_name_H-M   'P 1'
#
loop_
_entity.id
_entity.type
_entity.pdbx_description
1 polymer ?
#
loop_
_entity_poly.entity_id
_entity_poly.type
_entity_poly.pdbx_seq_one_letter_code
_entity_poly.pdbx_strand_id
1 'polypeptide(L)'
;MTKRRWRLVIFAAIILIGAFTMQYREKNEDEAISQILDHANEIDAIELIQGKKTLFQATNDEARDFIEDYPLSHVRDLSKKESTIFEEQPAYHIVYKIKDKPLYEVDLLKVAISSELDEELQEMVFTIGDGQYLIYWAKEKKALEQSTKTQRLLERYGQ
;
A
#
# COMPACT_ATOMS: atom_id res chain seq x y z
N MET A 1 -35.17 -28.79 -24.95
CA MET A 1 -35.14 -27.54 -24.18
C MET A 1 -34.08 -27.64 -23.09
N THR A 2 -32.93 -27.02 -23.29
CA THR A 2 -31.82 -26.90 -22.34
C THR A 2 -31.91 -25.53 -21.67
N LYS A 3 -31.91 -25.47 -20.32
CA LYS A 3 -31.62 -24.23 -19.59
C LYS A 3 -31.43 -24.49 -18.08
N ARG A 4 -30.24 -24.10 -17.61
CA ARG A 4 -29.89 -23.69 -16.23
C ARG A 4 -29.97 -24.83 -15.19
N ARG A 5 -28.96 -25.12 -14.37
CA ARG A 5 -28.19 -24.20 -13.52
C ARG A 5 -26.84 -24.84 -13.15
N TRP A 6 -25.77 -24.52 -13.88
CA TRP A 6 -24.39 -24.75 -13.43
C TRP A 6 -23.79 -23.39 -13.08
N ARG A 7 -23.95 -22.97 -11.82
CA ARG A 7 -23.27 -21.79 -11.25
C ARG A 7 -23.15 -21.97 -9.73
N LEU A 8 -22.34 -22.92 -9.30
CA LEU A 8 -21.98 -23.06 -7.89
C LEU A 8 -20.62 -23.75 -7.69
N VAL A 9 -19.65 -23.42 -8.54
CA VAL A 9 -18.24 -23.83 -8.35
C VAL A 9 -17.32 -22.66 -8.68
N ILE A 10 -17.42 -21.54 -7.94
CA ILE A 10 -16.38 -20.49 -7.92
C ILE A 10 -16.30 -19.86 -6.50
N PHE A 11 -16.38 -20.68 -5.44
CA PHE A 11 -16.27 -20.18 -4.06
C PHE A 11 -15.10 -20.81 -3.28
N ALA A 12 -14.05 -21.25 -3.97
CA ALA A 12 -12.94 -21.99 -3.36
C ALA A 12 -11.52 -21.51 -3.78
N ALA A 13 -11.32 -20.22 -4.07
CA ALA A 13 -9.99 -19.72 -4.46
C ALA A 13 -9.66 -18.29 -3.98
N ILE A 14 -10.20 -17.86 -2.83
CA ILE A 14 -9.92 -16.51 -2.27
C ILE A 14 -9.12 -16.57 -0.94
N ILE A 15 -8.91 -17.75 -0.35
CA ILE A 15 -8.26 -17.86 0.98
C ILE A 15 -6.74 -18.09 0.91
N LEU A 16 -6.11 -18.09 -0.27
CA LEU A 16 -4.69 -18.44 -0.43
C LEU A 16 -3.69 -17.29 -0.48
N ILE A 17 -4.09 -16.04 -0.22
CA ILE A 17 -3.15 -14.91 -0.04
C ILE A 17 -3.02 -14.51 1.44
N GLY A 18 -4.03 -14.80 2.28
CA GLY A 18 -3.99 -14.48 3.71
C GLY A 18 -3.06 -15.35 4.57
N ALA A 19 -2.41 -16.38 4.00
CA ALA A 19 -1.63 -17.36 4.76
C ALA A 19 -0.16 -16.95 4.98
N PHE A 20 0.38 -15.94 4.28
CA PHE A 20 1.78 -15.54 4.47
C PHE A 20 2.01 -14.46 5.54
N THR A 21 0.94 -13.81 6.01
CA THR A 21 1.05 -12.75 7.03
C THR A 21 1.03 -13.28 8.47
N MET A 22 0.70 -14.56 8.68
CA MET A 22 0.48 -15.10 10.03
C MET A 22 1.76 -15.49 10.78
N GLN A 23 2.94 -15.51 10.14
CA GLN A 23 4.17 -15.98 10.77
C GLN A 23 5.03 -14.88 11.44
N TYR A 24 4.58 -13.61 11.43
CA TYR A 24 5.28 -12.49 12.10
C TYR A 24 4.36 -11.71 13.05
N ARG A 25 3.76 -12.40 14.04
CA ARG A 25 3.33 -11.83 15.34
C ARG A 25 4.48 -12.11 16.32
N GLU A 26 5.10 -11.21 17.05
CA GLU A 26 4.94 -9.79 17.38
C GLU A 26 6.28 -9.12 17.08
N LYS A 27 6.31 -8.05 16.29
CA LYS A 27 7.40 -7.06 16.39
C LYS A 27 6.74 -5.86 17.04
N ASN A 28 7.39 -5.25 18.03
CA ASN A 28 6.94 -3.95 18.51
C ASN A 28 7.01 -2.98 17.33
N GLU A 29 6.04 -2.07 17.22
CA GLU A 29 5.99 -1.03 16.18
C GLU A 29 7.36 -0.37 15.98
N ASP A 30 8.00 0.02 17.08
CA ASP A 30 9.33 0.64 17.09
C ASP A 30 10.40 -0.25 16.44
N GLU A 31 10.33 -1.56 16.63
CA GLU A 31 11.26 -2.51 16.02
C GLU A 31 10.98 -2.67 14.51
N ALA A 32 9.72 -2.64 14.10
CA ALA A 32 9.34 -2.66 12.69
C ALA A 32 9.79 -1.39 11.97
N ILE A 33 9.58 -0.22 12.58
CA ILE A 33 10.05 1.06 12.08
C ILE A 33 11.58 1.07 12.00
N SER A 34 12.27 0.67 13.08
CA SER A 34 13.75 0.61 13.09
C SER A 34 14.26 -0.27 11.96
N GLN A 35 13.71 -1.48 11.79
CA GLN A 35 14.14 -2.38 10.71
C GLN A 35 13.95 -1.79 9.32
N ILE A 36 12.87 -1.05 9.09
CA ILE A 36 12.64 -0.38 7.81
C ILE A 36 13.67 0.73 7.61
N LEU A 37 13.90 1.57 8.61
CA LEU A 37 14.85 2.68 8.53
C LEU A 37 16.29 2.18 8.36
N ASP A 38 16.68 1.14 9.10
CA ASP A 38 18.03 0.55 9.07
C ASP A 38 18.37 -0.05 7.70
N HIS A 39 17.36 -0.62 7.02
CA HIS A 39 17.53 -1.32 5.75
C HIS A 39 16.90 -0.59 4.55
N ALA A 40 16.39 0.63 4.71
CA ALA A 40 15.75 1.40 3.64
C ALA A 40 16.68 1.60 2.42
N ASN A 41 17.96 1.86 2.68
CA ASN A 41 18.97 2.05 1.64
C ASN A 41 19.37 0.76 0.92
N GLU A 42 18.97 -0.40 1.47
CA GLU A 42 19.21 -1.72 0.87
C GLU A 42 18.07 -2.18 -0.04
N ILE A 43 16.95 -1.44 -0.09
CA ILE A 43 15.83 -1.77 -0.97
C ILE A 43 16.32 -1.78 -2.42
N ASP A 44 16.21 -2.94 -3.05
CA ASP A 44 16.69 -3.20 -4.40
C ASP A 44 15.56 -3.48 -5.38
N ALA A 45 14.31 -3.58 -4.93
CA ALA A 45 13.18 -3.76 -5.81
C ALA A 45 11.89 -3.15 -5.26
N ILE A 46 11.02 -2.75 -6.18
CA ILE A 46 9.70 -2.20 -5.90
C ILE A 46 8.67 -2.83 -6.84
N GLU A 47 7.49 -3.14 -6.32
CA GLU A 47 6.36 -3.64 -7.09
C GLU A 47 5.12 -2.79 -6.83
N LEU A 48 4.47 -2.34 -7.90
CA LEU A 48 3.17 -1.69 -7.87
C LEU A 48 2.11 -2.66 -8.37
N ILE A 49 1.09 -2.90 -7.55
CA ILE A 49 0.02 -3.87 -7.80
C ILE A 49 -1.32 -3.15 -7.72
N GLN A 50 -2.21 -3.45 -8.67
CA GLN A 50 -3.62 -3.03 -8.65
C GLN A 50 -4.51 -4.27 -8.64
N GLY A 51 -5.15 -4.53 -7.50
CA GLY A 51 -5.91 -5.75 -7.28
C GLY A 51 -5.05 -7.01 -7.44
N LYS A 52 -5.16 -7.69 -8.59
CA LYS A 52 -4.38 -8.90 -8.92
C LYS A 52 -3.35 -8.70 -10.03
N LYS A 53 -3.25 -7.49 -10.58
CA LYS A 53 -2.39 -7.17 -11.71
C LYS A 53 -1.18 -6.40 -11.21
N THR A 54 0.02 -6.90 -11.48
CA THR A 54 1.25 -6.12 -11.34
C THR A 54 1.30 -5.09 -12.46
N LEU A 55 1.32 -3.81 -12.09
CA LEU A 55 1.41 -2.68 -13.03
C LEU A 55 2.86 -2.33 -13.34
N PHE A 56 3.73 -2.44 -12.33
CA PHE A 56 5.14 -2.12 -12.46
C PHE A 56 5.97 -2.99 -11.51
N GLN A 57 7.15 -3.37 -11.98
CA GLN A 57 8.17 -4.06 -11.20
C GLN A 57 9.51 -3.55 -11.68
N ALA A 58 10.31 -3.02 -10.76
CA ALA A 58 11.66 -2.56 -11.06
C ALA A 58 12.67 -3.09 -10.04
N THR A 59 13.92 -3.13 -10.46
CA THR A 59 15.04 -3.56 -9.63
C THR A 59 16.21 -2.59 -9.76
N ASN A 60 17.08 -2.56 -8.75
CA ASN A 60 18.30 -1.79 -8.67
C ASN A 60 18.08 -0.31 -9.00
N ASP A 61 18.79 0.21 -10.00
CA ASP A 61 18.79 1.63 -10.32
C ASP A 61 17.41 2.15 -10.76
N GLU A 62 16.60 1.33 -11.44
CA GLU A 62 15.23 1.72 -11.81
C GLU A 62 14.31 1.80 -10.59
N ALA A 63 14.51 0.95 -9.57
CA ALA A 63 13.71 1.01 -8.35
C ALA A 63 14.04 2.24 -7.49
N ARG A 64 15.30 2.69 -7.47
CA ARG A 64 15.78 3.84 -6.69
C ARG A 64 15.07 5.15 -7.02
N ASP A 65 14.59 5.31 -8.26
CA ASP A 65 13.83 6.48 -8.68
C ASP A 65 12.47 6.61 -7.97
N PHE A 66 11.99 5.51 -7.38
CA PHE A 66 10.66 5.41 -6.77
C PHE A 66 10.69 5.08 -5.26
N ILE A 67 11.86 4.85 -4.67
CA ILE A 67 12.01 4.59 -3.23
C ILE A 67 12.21 5.91 -2.49
N GLU A 68 11.31 6.24 -1.55
CA GLU A 68 11.41 7.47 -0.75
C GLU A 68 12.77 7.58 -0.04
N ASP A 69 13.36 8.79 -0.04
CA ASP A 69 14.65 9.03 0.62
C ASP A 69 14.53 8.97 2.15
N TYR A 70 13.35 9.28 2.66
CA TYR A 70 13.00 9.24 4.08
C TYR A 70 11.69 8.46 4.27
N PRO A 71 11.73 7.12 4.15
CA PRO A 71 10.54 6.32 4.40
C PRO A 71 10.13 6.44 5.87
N LEU A 72 8.83 6.40 6.13
CA LEU A 72 8.22 6.54 7.46
C LEU A 72 8.56 7.86 8.17
N SER A 73 8.83 8.93 7.40
CA SER A 73 9.18 10.25 7.94
C SER A 73 8.12 10.85 8.87
N HIS A 74 6.84 10.63 8.54
CA HIS A 74 5.72 10.95 9.41
C HIS A 74 4.73 9.79 9.41
N VAL A 75 4.51 9.23 10.60
CA VAL A 75 3.64 8.07 10.82
C VAL A 75 2.58 8.46 11.86
N ARG A 76 1.32 8.26 11.50
CA ARG A 76 0.18 8.62 12.35
C ARG A 76 -0.81 7.46 12.44
N ASP A 77 -1.43 7.30 13.61
CA ASP A 77 -2.54 6.37 13.77
C ASP A 77 -3.80 6.90 13.06
N LEU A 78 -4.45 6.04 12.29
CA LEU A 78 -5.74 6.35 11.70
C LEU A 78 -6.85 5.84 12.64
N SER A 79 -7.68 6.75 13.16
CA SER A 79 -8.82 6.35 13.98
C SER A 79 -9.85 5.59 13.16
N LYS A 80 -10.71 4.82 13.84
CA LYS A 80 -11.82 4.11 13.18
C LYS A 80 -12.75 5.07 12.41
N LYS A 81 -12.93 6.30 12.91
CA LYS A 81 -13.76 7.29 12.24
C LYS A 81 -13.08 7.81 10.98
N GLU A 82 -11.78 8.09 11.04
CA GLU A 82 -11.04 8.58 9.87
C GLU A 82 -10.88 7.49 8.80
N SER A 83 -10.77 6.22 9.19
CA SER A 83 -10.71 5.12 8.22
C SER A 83 -11.94 5.03 7.30
N THR A 84 -13.10 5.54 7.72
CA THR A 84 -14.32 5.54 6.88
C THR A 84 -14.32 6.66 5.83
N ILE A 85 -13.37 7.59 5.90
CA ILE A 85 -13.18 8.65 4.89
C ILE A 85 -12.63 8.03 3.59
N PHE A 86 -11.98 6.88 3.68
CA PHE A 86 -11.33 6.20 2.58
C PHE A 86 -12.12 4.98 2.10
N GLU A 87 -11.87 4.56 0.86
CA GLU A 87 -12.41 3.30 0.33
C GLU A 87 -11.89 2.09 1.12
N GLU A 88 -12.77 1.12 1.36
CA GLU A 88 -12.42 -0.09 2.14
C GLU A 88 -11.36 -0.97 1.48
N GLN A 89 -11.29 -0.94 0.14
CA GLN A 89 -10.32 -1.70 -0.62
C GLN A 89 -9.21 -0.77 -1.10
N PRO A 90 -7.94 -1.18 -1.00
CA PRO A 90 -6.85 -0.37 -1.52
C PRO A 90 -6.93 -0.28 -3.04
N ALA A 91 -6.75 0.92 -3.57
CA ALA A 91 -6.67 1.15 -5.01
C ALA A 91 -5.38 0.54 -5.58
N TYR A 92 -4.29 0.64 -4.81
CA TYR A 92 -2.98 0.08 -5.17
C TYR A 92 -2.30 -0.49 -3.93
N HIS A 93 -1.36 -1.38 -4.17
CA HIS A 93 -0.49 -1.96 -3.17
C HIS A 93 0.95 -1.87 -3.65
N ILE A 94 1.86 -1.40 -2.79
CA ILE A 94 3.28 -1.26 -3.10
C ILE A 94 4.08 -2.17 -2.17
N VAL A 95 4.94 -2.98 -2.76
CA VAL A 95 5.88 -3.87 -2.04
C VAL A 95 7.29 -3.36 -2.24
N TYR A 96 7.99 -3.09 -1.14
CA TYR A 96 9.41 -2.74 -1.15
C TYR A 96 10.23 -3.97 -0.73
N LYS A 97 11.23 -4.35 -1.53
CA LYS A 97 11.96 -5.60 -1.35
C LYS A 97 13.48 -5.41 -1.25
N ILE A 98 14.12 -6.36 -0.57
CA ILE A 98 15.56 -6.57 -0.53
C ILE A 98 15.81 -8.01 -0.97
N LYS A 99 16.55 -8.22 -2.05
CA LYS A 99 16.89 -9.56 -2.57
C LYS A 99 15.65 -10.45 -2.72
N ASP A 100 14.60 -9.88 -3.33
CA ASP A 100 13.29 -10.51 -3.56
C ASP A 100 12.47 -10.84 -2.29
N LYS A 101 12.88 -10.36 -1.11
CA LYS A 101 12.10 -10.48 0.13
C LYS A 101 11.45 -9.14 0.49
N PRO A 102 10.15 -9.12 0.83
CA PRO A 102 9.50 -7.88 1.25
C PRO A 102 10.11 -7.37 2.56
N LEU A 103 10.58 -6.11 2.55
CA LEU A 103 10.97 -5.37 3.74
C LEU A 103 9.72 -4.79 4.40
N TYR A 104 8.91 -4.06 3.62
CA TYR A 104 7.62 -3.53 4.04
C TYR A 104 6.70 -3.30 2.84
N GLU A 105 5.42 -3.14 3.16
CA GLU A 105 4.33 -3.06 2.20
C GLU A 105 3.38 -1.94 2.62
N VAL A 106 2.86 -1.20 1.65
CA VAL A 106 1.89 -0.13 1.89
C VAL A 106 0.73 -0.23 0.90
N ASP A 107 -0.44 0.12 1.40
CA ASP A 107 -1.69 0.22 0.66
C ASP A 107 -1.96 1.68 0.33
N LEU A 108 -2.48 1.95 -0.87
CA LEU A 108 -2.91 3.28 -1.27
C LEU A 108 -4.44 3.33 -1.21
N LEU A 109 -4.96 3.99 -0.18
CA LEU A 109 -6.38 4.13 0.06
C LEU A 109 -6.90 5.36 -0.65
N LYS A 110 -7.90 5.19 -1.51
CA LYS A 110 -8.53 6.32 -2.20
C LYS A 110 -9.50 7.03 -1.26
N VAL A 111 -9.49 8.36 -1.26
CA VAL A 111 -10.45 9.18 -0.51
C VAL A 111 -11.85 8.98 -1.11
N ALA A 112 -12.80 8.54 -0.28
CA ALA A 112 -14.20 8.36 -0.64
C ALA A 112 -15.04 9.60 -0.28
N ILE A 113 -14.71 10.28 0.83
CA ILE A 113 -15.47 11.42 1.36
C ILE A 113 -14.53 12.60 1.63
N SER A 114 -14.13 13.33 0.57
CA SER A 114 -13.15 14.42 0.69
C SER A 114 -13.58 15.57 1.63
N SER A 115 -14.88 15.77 1.84
CA SER A 115 -15.41 16.78 2.76
C SER A 115 -15.14 16.49 4.24
N GLU A 116 -14.73 15.27 4.58
CA GLU A 116 -14.44 14.85 5.95
C GLU A 116 -12.94 14.84 6.28
N LEU A 117 -12.08 15.17 5.31
CA LEU A 117 -10.65 15.35 5.56
C LEU A 117 -10.42 16.61 6.42
N ASP A 118 -9.90 16.42 7.62
CA ASP A 118 -9.39 17.52 8.44
C ASP A 118 -8.07 18.07 7.88
N GLU A 119 -7.59 19.18 8.45
CA GLU A 119 -6.38 19.86 7.98
C GLU A 119 -5.16 18.94 7.97
N GLU A 120 -5.00 18.10 8.99
CA GLU A 120 -3.87 17.18 9.12
C GLU A 120 -3.94 16.06 8.06
N LEU A 121 -5.11 15.46 7.83
CA LEU A 121 -5.29 14.46 6.78
C LEU A 121 -5.15 15.05 5.38
N GLN A 122 -5.52 16.32 5.18
CA GLN A 122 -5.32 17.02 3.91
C GLN A 122 -3.84 17.14 3.55
N GLU A 123 -2.96 17.31 4.54
CA GLU A 123 -1.51 17.37 4.34
C GLU A 123 -0.91 15.98 4.02
N MET A 124 -1.53 14.91 4.51
CA MET A 124 -1.06 13.53 4.28
C MET A 124 -1.55 12.90 2.97
N VAL A 125 -2.63 13.42 2.36
CA VAL A 125 -3.13 12.90 1.09
C VAL A 125 -2.43 13.56 -0.10
N PHE A 126 -2.18 12.78 -1.14
CA PHE A 126 -1.65 13.27 -2.41
C PHE A 126 -2.64 13.02 -3.55
N THR A 127 -2.51 13.80 -4.62
CA THR A 127 -3.46 13.77 -5.75
C THR A 127 -2.83 13.12 -6.97
N ILE A 128 -3.57 12.21 -7.62
CA ILE A 128 -3.24 11.61 -8.92
C ILE A 128 -4.47 11.71 -9.81
N GLY A 129 -4.36 12.47 -10.90
CA GLY A 129 -5.51 12.71 -11.78
C GLY A 129 -6.64 13.39 -11.02
N ASP A 130 -7.80 12.73 -10.93
CA ASP A 130 -8.99 13.17 -10.20
C ASP A 130 -9.14 12.50 -8.82
N GLY A 131 -8.22 11.60 -8.44
CA GLY A 131 -8.24 10.88 -7.18
C GLY A 131 -7.30 11.47 -6.14
N GLN A 132 -7.71 11.44 -4.87
CA GLN A 132 -6.84 11.69 -3.72
C GLN A 132 -6.57 10.37 -3.00
N TYR A 133 -5.33 10.19 -2.54
CA TYR A 133 -4.85 8.93 -1.98
C TYR A 133 -4.07 9.16 -0.69
N LEU A 134 -4.22 8.24 0.25
CA LEU A 134 -3.41 8.15 1.46
C LEU A 134 -2.53 6.90 1.38
N ILE A 135 -1.27 7.03 1.79
CA ILE A 135 -0.43 5.85 2.02
C ILE A 135 -0.75 5.26 3.39
N TYR A 136 -1.13 3.99 3.41
CA TYR A 136 -1.53 3.27 4.60
C TYR A 136 -0.68 2.02 4.80
N TRP A 137 0.00 1.95 5.94
CA TRP A 137 0.74 0.77 6.35
C TRP A 137 -0.19 -0.19 7.10
N ALA A 138 -0.84 -1.10 6.37
CA ALA A 138 -1.91 -1.94 6.91
C ALA A 138 -1.49 -2.85 8.07
N LYS A 139 -0.22 -3.29 8.09
CA LYS A 139 0.31 -4.16 9.15
C LYS A 139 0.29 -3.46 10.51
N GLU A 140 0.71 -2.20 10.55
CA GLU A 140 0.78 -1.39 11.78
C GLU A 140 -0.44 -0.45 11.95
N LYS A 141 -1.33 -0.41 10.95
CA LYS A 141 -2.54 0.43 10.88
C LYS A 141 -2.27 1.93 10.93
N LYS A 142 -1.26 2.38 10.18
CA LYS A 142 -0.78 3.77 10.23
C LYS A 142 -0.85 4.44 8.88
N ALA A 143 -1.15 5.73 8.90
CA ALA A 143 -1.06 6.63 7.77
C ALA A 143 0.37 7.17 7.63
N LEU A 144 0.85 7.32 6.40
CA LEU A 144 2.16 7.87 6.07
C LEU A 144 1.99 9.13 5.21
N GLU A 145 2.70 10.20 5.55
CA GLU A 145 2.69 11.47 4.80
C GLU A 145 3.55 11.41 3.52
N GLN A 146 4.54 10.50 3.50
CA GLN A 146 5.46 10.36 2.37
C GLN A 146 4.69 10.18 1.06
N SER A 147 4.98 10.98 0.05
CA SER A 147 4.16 10.93 -1.18
C SER A 147 4.90 11.30 -2.45
N THR A 148 6.08 11.91 -2.41
CA THR A 148 6.68 12.49 -3.63
C THR A 148 7.08 11.45 -4.66
N LYS A 149 7.86 10.43 -4.28
CA LYS A 149 8.29 9.39 -5.23
C LYS A 149 7.18 8.38 -5.49
N THR A 150 6.33 8.13 -4.49
CA THR A 150 5.12 7.30 -4.65
C THR A 150 4.13 7.93 -5.64
N GLN A 151 3.91 9.25 -5.56
CA GLN A 151 3.07 9.98 -6.50
C GLN A 151 3.65 9.85 -7.91
N ARG A 152 4.94 10.08 -8.08
CA ARG A 152 5.62 9.91 -9.38
C ARG A 152 5.48 8.50 -9.95
N LEU A 153 5.58 7.48 -9.10
CA LEU A 153 5.36 6.09 -9.49
C LEU A 153 3.95 5.89 -10.06
N LEU A 154 2.93 6.39 -9.36
CA LEU A 154 1.54 6.29 -9.80
C LEU A 154 1.21 7.16 -11.02
N GLU A 155 1.78 8.36 -11.15
CA GLU A 155 1.60 9.19 -12.33
C GLU A 155 2.10 8.49 -13.59
N ARG A 156 3.19 7.72 -13.47
CA ARG A 156 3.82 7.03 -14.59
C ARG A 156 3.22 5.66 -14.90
N TYR A 157 2.79 4.92 -13.88
CA TYR A 157 2.39 3.51 -14.04
C TYR A 157 1.03 3.14 -13.44
N GLY A 158 0.37 4.05 -12.72
CA GLY A 158 -0.91 3.85 -12.06
C GLY A 158 -2.13 4.19 -12.92
N GLN A 159 -2.00 4.20 -14.26
CA GLN A 159 -3.10 4.48 -15.20
C GLN A 159 -3.72 3.21 -15.78
#